data_AF-M9SCI4-F1
#
_entry.id   AF-M9SCI4-F1
#
_cell.length_a   1.000
_cell.length_b   1.000
_cell.length_c   1.000
_cell.angle_alpha   90.00
_cell.angle_beta   90.00
_cell.angle_gamma   90.00
#
_symmetry.space_group_name_H-M   'P 1'
#
loop_
_entity.id
_entity.type
_entity.pdbx_description
1 polymer ?
#
loop_
_entity_poly.entity_id
_entity_poly.type
_entity_poly.pdbx_seq_one_letter_code
_entity_poly.pdbx_strand_id
1 'polypeptide(L)'
;MDSNNAGSSVFSKTVFRSVTVMQIIAMCAAAVIGIAVLCVGGFGGSAIGWLIVAVVIYMIPHFFGVKPKAKAGFALIFAVVAIVVGGAVVGPSFVDNNSRESVSDHGAFSDVGYVYDDSARTITVDADFDMTGYDGDTIYLCYAKVTLVPFNSSPQIEGLKNIPLDSTHISGSHLQYTLTGSDFDMSELYNLVLAIGKTDENGDVVYDGNSASIATLTGFTGAGCSSQCYTGAAVVMLYVLFIFFLILVFSTLLRRTISGKRKKMENDGRLYPQGYGRCDKCGALVLPGEIKCRKCGAYIDRPEEMRRKKDDFFQCSACGAEVPGDAQVCPKCGAKFDGVENVVSHIDGKVDVSEESYPCPKCGEMVPKNAVFCPKCGKKF
;
A
#
# COMPACT_ATOMS: atom_id res chain seq x y z
N MET A 1 -37.51 -0.66 28.87
CA MET A 1 -36.87 -1.84 28.28
C MET A 1 -36.14 -1.35 27.05
N ASP A 2 -34.92 -0.86 27.27
CA ASP A 2 -33.99 -0.48 26.23
C ASP A 2 -33.16 -1.71 25.86
N SER A 3 -33.11 -2.06 24.58
CA SER A 3 -31.98 -2.83 24.04
C SER A 3 -31.86 -2.66 22.52
N ASN A 4 -30.74 -2.01 22.17
CA ASN A 4 -29.83 -2.43 21.12
C ASN A 4 -30.23 -2.25 19.64
N ASN A 5 -29.95 -1.04 19.15
CA ASN A 5 -29.60 -0.85 17.73
C ASN A 5 -28.41 0.11 17.57
N ALA A 6 -27.32 -0.15 18.31
CA ALA A 6 -26.15 0.76 18.43
C ALA A 6 -24.81 0.14 17.98
N GLY A 7 -24.82 -0.92 17.16
CA GLY A 7 -23.59 -1.60 16.73
C GLY A 7 -22.99 -1.10 15.40
N SER A 8 -23.81 -0.72 14.43
CA SER A 8 -23.35 -0.48 13.04
C SER A 8 -23.00 0.98 12.72
N SER A 9 -23.41 1.95 13.55
CA SER A 9 -23.27 3.38 13.25
C SER A 9 -22.03 4.06 13.85
N VAL A 10 -21.37 3.44 14.83
CA VAL A 10 -20.25 4.05 15.59
C VAL A 10 -18.92 3.90 14.86
N PHE A 11 -18.67 2.76 14.21
CA PHE A 11 -17.43 2.49 13.48
C PHE A 11 -17.26 3.39 12.24
N SER A 12 -18.35 3.60 11.49
CA SER A 12 -18.37 4.47 10.31
C SER A 12 -18.10 5.94 10.67
N LYS A 13 -18.73 6.45 11.74
CA LYS A 13 -18.63 7.88 12.11
C LYS A 13 -17.26 8.31 12.63
N THR A 14 -16.45 7.40 13.18
CA THR A 14 -15.14 7.75 13.75
C THR A 14 -13.98 7.61 12.76
N VAL A 15 -14.04 6.62 11.86
CA VAL A 15 -12.99 6.42 10.83
C VAL A 15 -13.10 7.46 9.70
N PHE A 16 -14.31 7.84 9.30
CA PHE A 16 -14.54 8.71 8.13
C PHE A 16 -14.76 10.19 8.45
N ARG A 17 -14.78 10.61 9.72
CA ARG A 17 -14.99 12.04 10.12
C ARG A 17 -13.97 13.03 9.52
N SER A 18 -12.88 12.53 8.96
CA SER A 18 -11.79 13.34 8.40
C SER A 18 -11.60 13.19 6.88
N VAL A 19 -12.53 12.51 6.19
CA VAL A 19 -12.43 12.23 4.75
C VAL A 19 -13.31 13.21 3.98
N THR A 20 -12.76 13.84 2.93
CA THR A 20 -13.50 14.81 2.11
C THR A 20 -14.41 14.11 1.10
N VAL A 21 -15.40 14.81 0.54
CA VAL A 21 -16.28 14.27 -0.51
C VAL A 21 -15.48 13.76 -1.70
N MET A 22 -14.47 14.52 -2.15
CA MET A 22 -13.60 14.13 -3.27
C MET A 22 -12.83 12.83 -2.98
N GLN A 23 -12.39 12.64 -1.72
CA GLN A 23 -11.72 11.41 -1.30
C GLN A 23 -12.66 10.21 -1.28
N ILE A 24 -13.91 10.39 -0.84
CA ILE A 24 -14.94 9.33 -0.89
C ILE A 24 -15.21 8.93 -2.34
N ILE A 25 -15.37 9.90 -3.25
CA ILE A 25 -15.57 9.62 -4.68
C ILE A 25 -14.40 8.82 -5.24
N ALA A 26 -13.16 9.21 -4.93
CA ALA A 26 -11.97 8.48 -5.36
C ALA A 26 -11.94 7.03 -4.83
N MET A 27 -12.36 6.82 -3.58
CA MET A 27 -12.45 5.49 -2.96
C MET A 27 -13.55 4.63 -3.61
N CYS A 28 -14.72 5.21 -3.89
CA CYS A 28 -15.78 4.52 -4.63
C CYS A 28 -15.31 4.15 -6.05
N ALA A 29 -14.65 5.06 -6.77
CA ALA A 29 -14.09 4.77 -8.08
C ALA A 29 -13.06 3.64 -8.01
N ALA A 30 -12.18 3.64 -7.00
CA ALA A 30 -11.22 2.56 -6.78
C ALA A 30 -11.90 1.21 -6.53
N ALA A 31 -13.00 1.19 -5.76
CA ALA A 31 -13.76 -0.03 -5.50
C ALA A 31 -14.42 -0.58 -6.78
N VAL A 32 -15.02 0.29 -7.61
CA VAL A 32 -15.63 -0.12 -8.88
C VAL A 32 -14.57 -0.69 -9.83
N ILE A 33 -13.43 -0.01 -9.97
CA ILE A 33 -12.33 -0.49 -10.82
C ILE A 33 -11.78 -1.82 -10.27
N GLY A 34 -11.62 -1.93 -8.95
CA GLY A 34 -11.14 -3.16 -8.32
C GLY A 34 -12.05 -4.36 -8.59
N ILE A 35 -13.38 -4.20 -8.44
CA ILE A 35 -14.35 -5.25 -8.76
C ILE A 35 -14.32 -5.57 -10.26
N ALA A 36 -14.29 -4.55 -11.13
CA ALA A 36 -14.25 -4.76 -12.57
C ALA A 36 -13.02 -5.59 -12.99
N VAL A 37 -11.85 -5.32 -12.42
CA VAL A 37 -10.62 -6.11 -12.67
C VAL A 37 -10.79 -7.56 -12.22
N LEU A 38 -11.40 -7.84 -11.06
CA LEU A 38 -11.65 -9.20 -10.60
C LEU A 38 -12.66 -9.96 -11.48
N CYS A 39 -13.50 -9.24 -12.22
CA CYS A 39 -14.45 -9.82 -13.17
C CYS A 39 -13.85 -10.04 -14.56
N VAL A 40 -12.63 -9.57 -14.83
CA VAL A 40 -11.92 -9.92 -16.07
C VAL A 40 -11.54 -11.40 -16.00
N GLY A 41 -11.82 -12.14 -17.07
CA GLY A 41 -11.58 -13.59 -17.14
C GLY A 41 -10.17 -13.97 -16.69
N GLY A 42 -10.07 -14.86 -15.69
CA GLY A 42 -8.79 -15.34 -15.14
C GLY A 42 -8.09 -14.42 -14.13
N PHE A 43 -8.52 -13.17 -13.96
CA PHE A 43 -7.87 -12.24 -13.03
C PHE A 43 -8.27 -12.49 -11.57
N GLY A 44 -9.48 -13.00 -11.34
CA GLY A 44 -9.90 -13.47 -10.02
C GLY A 44 -9.06 -14.63 -9.51
N GLY A 45 -8.59 -15.51 -10.40
CA GLY A 45 -7.76 -16.67 -10.06
C GLY A 45 -6.24 -16.47 -10.14
N SER A 46 -5.74 -15.26 -10.41
CA SER A 46 -4.31 -15.04 -10.66
C SER A 46 -3.66 -14.00 -9.75
N ALA A 47 -2.39 -14.24 -9.41
CA ALA A 47 -1.61 -13.35 -8.55
C ALA A 47 -1.45 -11.93 -9.14
N ILE A 48 -1.39 -11.82 -10.47
CA ILE A 48 -1.31 -10.52 -11.16
C ILE A 48 -2.61 -9.72 -10.99
N GLY A 49 -3.77 -10.37 -11.07
CA GLY A 49 -5.06 -9.73 -10.81
C GLY A 49 -5.14 -9.21 -9.38
N TRP A 50 -4.76 -10.03 -8.40
CA TRP A 50 -4.74 -9.63 -6.98
C TRP A 50 -3.82 -8.44 -6.71
N LEU A 51 -2.66 -8.41 -7.35
CA LEU A 51 -1.71 -7.31 -7.26
C LEU A 51 -2.29 -6.01 -7.85
N ILE A 52 -2.88 -6.07 -9.04
CA ILE A 52 -3.48 -4.90 -9.70
C ILE A 52 -4.57 -4.30 -8.80
N VAL A 53 -5.47 -5.14 -8.27
CA VAL A 53 -6.55 -4.68 -7.39
C VAL A 53 -5.97 -4.04 -6.12
N ALA A 54 -4.99 -4.67 -5.47
CA ALA A 54 -4.34 -4.12 -4.28
C ALA A 54 -3.69 -2.75 -4.57
N VAL A 55 -3.03 -2.60 -5.72
CA VAL A 55 -2.44 -1.33 -6.16
C VAL A 55 -3.50 -0.28 -6.43
N VAL A 56 -4.59 -0.60 -7.13
CA VAL A 56 -5.69 0.35 -7.42
C VAL A 56 -6.33 0.86 -6.13
N ILE A 57 -6.70 -0.08 -5.24
CA ILE A 57 -7.32 0.21 -3.93
C ILE A 57 -6.38 1.04 -3.04
N TYR A 58 -5.07 0.89 -3.20
CA TYR A 58 -4.08 1.70 -2.47
C TYR A 58 -3.81 3.06 -3.11
N MET A 59 -3.52 3.10 -4.42
CA MET A 59 -2.96 4.25 -5.12
C MET A 59 -3.99 5.35 -5.35
N ILE A 60 -5.21 5.01 -5.76
CA ILE A 60 -6.23 6.03 -6.05
C ILE A 60 -6.53 6.85 -4.79
N PRO A 61 -6.88 6.27 -3.62
CA PRO A 61 -7.03 7.06 -2.40
C PRO A 61 -5.73 7.77 -1.98
N HIS A 62 -4.56 7.19 -2.29
CA HIS A 62 -3.28 7.80 -1.94
C HIS A 62 -3.03 9.11 -2.69
N PHE A 63 -3.35 9.19 -4.00
CA PHE A 63 -3.22 10.41 -4.80
C PHE A 63 -4.07 11.56 -4.26
N PHE A 64 -5.21 11.26 -3.65
CA PHE A 64 -6.11 12.24 -3.04
C PHE A 64 -5.77 12.54 -1.56
N GLY A 65 -4.60 12.08 -1.09
CA GLY A 65 -4.10 12.39 0.26
C GLY A 65 -4.84 11.67 1.39
N VAL A 66 -5.52 10.55 1.11
CA VAL A 66 -6.22 9.80 2.16
C VAL A 66 -5.22 9.22 3.17
N LYS A 67 -5.49 9.47 4.45
CA LYS A 67 -4.62 9.05 5.57
C LYS A 67 -4.55 7.51 5.67
N PRO A 68 -3.42 6.93 6.11
CA PRO A 68 -3.24 5.47 6.17
C PRO A 68 -4.34 4.71 6.93
N LYS A 69 -4.82 5.24 8.06
CA LYS A 69 -5.90 4.60 8.86
C LYS A 69 -7.22 4.49 8.07
N ALA A 70 -7.59 5.54 7.34
CA ALA A 70 -8.79 5.55 6.50
C ALA A 70 -8.65 4.59 5.30
N LYS A 71 -7.45 4.51 4.69
CA LYS A 71 -7.16 3.53 3.63
C LYS A 71 -7.31 2.09 4.12
N ALA A 72 -6.79 1.78 5.30
CA ALA A 72 -6.93 0.45 5.90
C ALA A 72 -8.39 0.08 6.17
N GLY A 73 -9.17 0.99 6.76
CA GLY A 73 -10.61 0.77 6.97
C GLY A 73 -11.37 0.56 5.66
N PHE A 74 -11.04 1.35 4.63
CA PHE A 74 -11.62 1.19 3.30
C PHE A 74 -11.30 -0.15 2.64
N ALA A 75 -10.05 -0.62 2.71
CA ALA A 75 -9.69 -1.91 2.14
C ALA A 75 -10.47 -3.07 2.77
N LEU A 76 -10.72 -3.01 4.09
CA LEU A 76 -11.55 -4.00 4.78
C LEU A 76 -13.02 -3.93 4.34
N ILE A 77 -13.58 -2.72 4.19
CA ILE A 77 -14.94 -2.54 3.69
C ILE A 77 -15.05 -3.05 2.24
N PHE A 78 -14.09 -2.70 1.39
CA PHE A 78 -13.99 -3.19 0.02
C PHE A 78 -13.96 -4.72 -0.02
N ALA A 79 -13.18 -5.37 0.83
CA ALA A 79 -13.14 -6.82 0.92
C ALA A 79 -14.49 -7.45 1.24
N VAL A 80 -15.21 -6.91 2.22
CA VAL A 80 -16.56 -7.41 2.54
C VAL A 80 -17.52 -7.25 1.35
N VAL A 81 -17.51 -6.08 0.71
CA VAL A 81 -18.37 -5.81 -0.46
C VAL A 81 -18.00 -6.74 -1.62
N ALA A 82 -16.71 -6.90 -1.91
CA ALA A 82 -16.23 -7.75 -2.99
C ALA A 82 -16.53 -9.23 -2.72
N ILE A 83 -16.48 -9.70 -1.47
CA ILE A 83 -16.90 -11.06 -1.11
C ILE A 83 -18.38 -11.26 -1.40
N VAL A 84 -19.24 -10.30 -1.05
CA VAL A 84 -20.68 -10.39 -1.34
C VAL A 84 -20.94 -10.39 -2.84
N VAL A 85 -20.32 -9.48 -3.59
CA VAL A 85 -20.49 -9.41 -5.05
C VAL A 85 -19.95 -10.66 -5.74
N GLY A 86 -18.77 -11.13 -5.33
CA GLY A 86 -18.12 -12.33 -5.85
C GLY A 86 -18.93 -13.59 -5.54
N GLY A 87 -19.37 -13.76 -4.29
CA GLY A 87 -20.07 -14.96 -3.83
C GLY A 87 -21.54 -15.05 -4.27
N ALA A 88 -22.24 -13.91 -4.33
CA ALA A 88 -23.68 -13.90 -4.60
C ALA A 88 -24.05 -13.63 -6.07
N VAL A 89 -23.14 -13.02 -6.85
CA VAL A 89 -23.46 -12.57 -8.21
C VAL A 89 -22.46 -13.15 -9.21
N VAL A 90 -21.18 -12.80 -9.08
CA VAL A 90 -20.19 -13.10 -10.13
C VAL A 90 -19.87 -14.59 -10.20
N GLY A 91 -19.61 -15.23 -9.06
CA GLY A 91 -19.32 -16.66 -8.97
C GLY A 91 -20.48 -17.51 -9.49
N PRO A 92 -21.72 -17.33 -8.99
CA PRO A 92 -22.87 -18.04 -9.53
C PRO A 92 -23.05 -17.83 -11.04
N SER A 93 -22.92 -16.59 -11.53
CA SER A 93 -23.01 -16.31 -12.97
C SER A 93 -21.92 -17.01 -13.78
N PHE A 94 -20.68 -17.08 -13.26
CA PHE A 94 -19.61 -17.83 -13.90
C PHE A 94 -19.97 -19.31 -13.97
N VAL A 95 -20.43 -19.88 -12.85
CA VAL A 95 -20.79 -21.29 -12.78
C VAL A 95 -21.94 -21.60 -13.73
N ASP A 96 -23.01 -20.79 -13.75
CA ASP A 96 -24.16 -20.96 -14.66
C ASP A 96 -23.72 -20.90 -16.13
N ASN A 97 -22.89 -19.92 -16.52
CA ASN A 97 -22.38 -19.79 -17.88
C ASN A 97 -21.49 -20.98 -18.31
N ASN A 98 -20.93 -21.71 -17.36
CA ASN A 98 -20.11 -22.91 -17.60
C ASN A 98 -20.86 -24.22 -17.25
N SER A 99 -22.10 -24.12 -16.79
CA SER A 99 -23.03 -25.25 -16.60
C SER A 99 -23.80 -25.43 -17.90
N ARG A 100 -23.15 -25.98 -18.94
CA ARG A 100 -23.75 -26.10 -20.26
C ARG A 100 -24.79 -27.22 -20.31
N GLU A 101 -26.05 -26.85 -20.53
CA GLU A 101 -27.12 -27.74 -21.02
C GLU A 101 -27.04 -27.97 -22.55
N SER A 102 -26.29 -27.14 -23.28
CA SER A 102 -26.25 -27.16 -24.75
C SER A 102 -24.85 -27.42 -25.33
N VAL A 103 -24.84 -28.42 -26.22
CA VAL A 103 -24.03 -28.60 -27.43
C VAL A 103 -23.12 -27.43 -27.77
N SER A 104 -21.82 -27.61 -27.56
CA SER A 104 -20.81 -26.62 -27.96
C SER A 104 -19.56 -27.31 -28.48
N ASP A 105 -19.04 -26.82 -29.60
CA ASP A 105 -17.80 -27.34 -30.16
C ASP A 105 -16.59 -26.78 -29.40
N HIS A 106 -15.64 -27.67 -29.07
CA HIS A 106 -14.36 -27.28 -28.51
C HIS A 106 -13.26 -28.22 -28.97
N GLY A 107 -12.31 -27.68 -29.74
CA GLY A 107 -11.18 -28.46 -30.21
C GLY A 107 -11.60 -29.62 -31.11
N ALA A 108 -11.23 -30.82 -30.68
CA ALA A 108 -11.56 -32.07 -31.33
C ALA A 108 -12.99 -32.57 -31.05
N PHE A 109 -13.72 -31.95 -30.11
CA PHE A 109 -15.06 -32.38 -29.73
C PHE A 109 -16.13 -31.45 -30.32
N SER A 110 -17.18 -32.05 -30.85
CA SER A 110 -18.40 -31.38 -31.30
C SER A 110 -19.61 -31.98 -30.59
N ASP A 111 -20.72 -31.25 -30.62
CA ASP A 111 -21.99 -31.71 -30.04
C ASP A 111 -21.94 -32.17 -28.57
N VAL A 112 -21.03 -31.58 -27.78
CA VAL A 112 -20.80 -32.01 -26.40
C VAL A 112 -21.99 -31.69 -25.48
N GLY A 113 -22.58 -32.74 -24.91
CA GLY A 113 -23.65 -32.70 -23.93
C GLY A 113 -23.26 -33.36 -22.61
N TYR A 114 -23.65 -32.71 -21.51
CA TYR A 114 -23.59 -33.27 -20.16
C TYR A 114 -25.03 -33.33 -19.62
N VAL A 115 -25.60 -34.54 -19.58
CA VAL A 115 -27.00 -34.77 -19.22
C VAL A 115 -27.07 -35.45 -17.86
N TYR A 116 -27.69 -34.80 -16.89
CA TYR A 116 -27.95 -35.41 -15.60
C TYR A 116 -29.38 -35.90 -15.46
N ASP A 117 -29.50 -37.09 -14.91
CA ASP A 117 -30.77 -37.70 -14.52
C ASP A 117 -30.82 -37.78 -12.98
N ASP A 118 -31.70 -36.98 -12.38
CA ASP A 118 -31.90 -36.92 -10.93
C ASP A 118 -32.51 -38.22 -10.36
N SER A 119 -33.35 -38.89 -11.15
CA SER A 119 -33.99 -40.14 -10.73
C SER A 119 -33.00 -41.30 -10.74
N ALA A 120 -32.17 -41.37 -11.79
CA ALA A 120 -31.15 -42.41 -11.93
C ALA A 120 -29.85 -42.08 -11.17
N ARG A 121 -29.66 -40.82 -10.75
CA ARG A 121 -28.41 -40.28 -10.17
C ARG A 121 -27.22 -40.56 -11.08
N THR A 122 -27.36 -40.22 -12.36
CA THR A 122 -26.33 -40.46 -13.37
C THR A 122 -26.03 -39.19 -14.14
N ILE A 123 -24.77 -39.04 -14.55
CA ILE A 123 -24.35 -38.00 -15.51
C ILE A 123 -23.91 -38.72 -16.78
N THR A 124 -24.63 -38.50 -17.87
CA THR A 124 -24.26 -39.01 -19.19
C THR A 124 -23.53 -37.92 -19.95
N VAL A 125 -22.34 -38.26 -20.41
CA VAL A 125 -21.53 -37.44 -21.29
C VAL A 125 -21.67 -38.00 -22.69
N ASP A 126 -22.05 -37.15 -23.61
CA ASP A 126 -22.37 -37.48 -25.00
C ASP A 126 -21.64 -36.46 -25.87
N ALA A 127 -20.86 -36.92 -26.85
CA ALA A 127 -20.12 -36.02 -27.73
C ALA A 127 -19.74 -36.70 -29.03
N ASP A 128 -19.66 -35.90 -30.08
CA ASP A 128 -18.97 -36.27 -31.30
C ASP A 128 -17.50 -35.81 -31.22
N PHE A 129 -16.62 -36.50 -31.95
CA PHE A 129 -15.19 -36.18 -31.93
C PHE A 129 -14.49 -36.44 -33.27
N ASP A 130 -13.39 -35.72 -33.49
CA ASP A 130 -12.46 -35.90 -34.60
C ASP A 130 -11.03 -36.09 -34.06
N MET A 131 -10.51 -37.31 -34.16
CA MET A 131 -9.14 -37.66 -33.73
C MET A 131 -8.06 -37.31 -34.77
N THR A 132 -8.39 -36.60 -35.86
CA THR A 132 -7.41 -36.21 -36.88
C THR A 132 -6.28 -35.39 -36.24
N GLY A 133 -5.05 -35.92 -36.25
CA GLY A 133 -3.88 -35.30 -35.64
C GLY A 133 -3.58 -35.72 -34.20
N TYR A 134 -4.37 -36.67 -33.66
CA TYR A 134 -4.23 -37.23 -32.30
C TYR A 134 -3.86 -38.72 -32.33
N ASP A 135 -3.03 -39.13 -33.29
CA ASP A 135 -2.67 -40.53 -33.51
C ASP A 135 -1.98 -41.14 -32.27
N GLY A 136 -2.60 -42.16 -31.69
CA GLY A 136 -2.09 -42.86 -30.50
C GLY A 136 -2.47 -42.22 -29.16
N ASP A 137 -3.18 -41.09 -29.17
CA ASP A 137 -3.72 -40.47 -27.96
C ASP A 137 -5.06 -41.12 -27.56
N THR A 138 -5.48 -40.89 -26.31
CA THR A 138 -6.71 -41.44 -25.73
C THR A 138 -7.63 -40.30 -25.31
N ILE A 139 -8.93 -40.48 -25.52
CA ILE A 139 -9.94 -39.57 -24.98
C ILE A 139 -10.15 -39.91 -23.50
N TYR A 140 -10.08 -38.90 -22.64
CA TYR A 140 -10.35 -39.03 -21.22
C TYR A 140 -11.61 -38.26 -20.85
N LEU A 141 -12.46 -38.90 -20.06
CA LEU A 141 -13.41 -38.19 -19.22
C LEU A 141 -12.77 -37.93 -17.86
N CYS A 142 -12.53 -36.66 -17.59
CA CYS A 142 -11.92 -36.19 -16.36
C CYS A 142 -12.97 -35.52 -15.49
N TYR A 143 -12.93 -35.78 -14.19
CA TYR A 143 -13.82 -35.10 -13.26
C TYR A 143 -13.15 -34.88 -11.90
N ALA A 144 -13.51 -33.77 -11.26
CA ALA A 144 -12.95 -33.39 -9.97
C ALA A 144 -13.94 -32.54 -9.17
N LYS A 145 -13.83 -32.62 -7.83
CA LYS A 145 -14.64 -31.80 -6.93
C LYS A 145 -14.16 -30.35 -6.98
N VAL A 146 -15.08 -29.40 -7.08
CA VAL A 146 -14.78 -27.96 -6.98
C VAL A 146 -14.69 -27.54 -5.53
N THR A 147 -13.55 -27.00 -5.12
CA THR A 147 -13.31 -26.53 -3.76
C THR A 147 -13.62 -25.05 -3.59
N LEU A 148 -13.36 -24.23 -4.62
CA LEU A 148 -13.72 -22.82 -4.64
C LEU A 148 -13.85 -22.25 -6.06
N VAL A 149 -14.62 -21.17 -6.20
CA VAL A 149 -14.81 -20.44 -7.46
C VAL A 149 -14.36 -18.98 -7.30
N PRO A 150 -13.23 -18.57 -7.89
CA PRO A 150 -12.68 -17.23 -7.68
C PRO A 150 -13.24 -16.20 -8.68
N PHE A 151 -14.36 -15.56 -8.35
CA PHE A 151 -15.04 -14.59 -9.22
C PHE A 151 -15.30 -15.18 -10.63
N ASN A 152 -14.87 -14.51 -11.69
CA ASN A 152 -15.03 -14.91 -13.08
C ASN A 152 -13.75 -15.61 -13.57
N SER A 153 -13.38 -16.73 -12.94
CA SER A 153 -12.14 -17.45 -13.23
C SER A 153 -12.31 -18.93 -12.97
N SER A 154 -11.40 -19.73 -13.52
CA SER A 154 -11.43 -21.19 -13.40
C SER A 154 -11.51 -21.63 -11.93
N PRO A 155 -12.37 -22.62 -11.63
CA PRO A 155 -12.51 -23.13 -10.28
C PRO A 155 -11.23 -23.84 -9.84
N GLN A 156 -10.98 -23.86 -8.54
CA GLN A 156 -10.01 -24.77 -7.97
C GLN A 156 -10.68 -26.13 -7.76
N ILE A 157 -9.95 -27.18 -8.08
CA ILE A 157 -10.44 -28.55 -8.04
C ILE A 157 -9.56 -29.44 -7.17
N GLU A 158 -10.14 -30.52 -6.65
CA GLU A 158 -9.45 -31.54 -5.87
C GLU A 158 -9.91 -32.94 -6.27
N GLY A 159 -9.02 -33.92 -6.14
CA GLY A 159 -9.33 -35.32 -6.39
C GLY A 159 -9.64 -35.61 -7.86
N LEU A 160 -8.79 -35.11 -8.77
CA LEU A 160 -8.90 -35.36 -10.20
C LEU A 160 -8.89 -36.87 -10.49
N LYS A 161 -9.92 -37.34 -11.17
CA LYS A 161 -10.04 -38.70 -11.68
C LYS A 161 -10.10 -38.67 -13.19
N ASN A 162 -9.41 -39.63 -13.81
CA ASN A 162 -9.31 -39.73 -15.26
C ASN A 162 -9.84 -41.10 -15.68
N ILE A 163 -10.84 -41.11 -16.57
CA ILE A 163 -11.44 -42.33 -17.11
C ILE A 163 -11.05 -42.41 -18.59
N PRO A 164 -10.19 -43.36 -18.99
CA PRO A 164 -9.89 -43.56 -20.40
C PRO A 164 -11.13 -44.12 -21.11
N LEU A 165 -11.53 -43.49 -22.21
CA LEU A 165 -12.62 -43.95 -23.06
C LEU A 165 -12.05 -44.78 -24.21
N ASP A 166 -12.45 -46.03 -24.25
CA ASP A 166 -12.05 -47.02 -25.25
C ASP A 166 -13.22 -47.42 -26.18
N SER A 167 -13.03 -48.48 -26.97
CA SER A 167 -14.02 -48.99 -27.92
C SER A 167 -15.33 -49.49 -27.28
N THR A 168 -15.38 -49.66 -25.96
CA THR A 168 -16.62 -50.01 -25.26
C THR A 168 -17.52 -48.78 -25.02
N HIS A 169 -16.95 -47.58 -25.14
CA HIS A 169 -17.62 -46.29 -24.91
C HIS A 169 -17.79 -45.48 -26.20
N ILE A 170 -17.16 -45.93 -27.29
CA ILE A 170 -17.05 -45.21 -28.56
C ILE A 170 -17.69 -46.03 -29.68
N SER A 171 -18.54 -45.38 -30.48
CA SER A 171 -19.15 -45.93 -31.68
C SER A 171 -18.87 -45.02 -32.88
N GLY A 172 -17.93 -45.40 -33.73
CA GLY A 172 -17.50 -44.55 -34.84
C GLY A 172 -16.82 -43.27 -34.33
N SER A 173 -17.37 -42.11 -34.68
CA SER A 173 -16.92 -40.77 -34.25
C SER A 173 -17.75 -40.20 -33.09
N HIS A 174 -18.50 -41.05 -32.41
CA HIS A 174 -19.40 -40.68 -31.32
C HIS A 174 -18.95 -41.39 -30.04
N LEU A 175 -18.97 -40.67 -28.91
CA LEU A 175 -18.71 -41.22 -27.59
C LEU A 175 -19.92 -41.01 -26.68
N GLN A 176 -20.18 -42.01 -25.85
CA GLN A 176 -21.16 -41.92 -24.79
C GLN A 176 -20.66 -42.64 -23.55
N TYR A 177 -20.68 -41.94 -22.42
CA TYR A 177 -20.27 -42.49 -21.14
C TYR A 177 -21.19 -42.03 -20.02
N THR A 178 -21.62 -42.94 -19.16
CA THR A 178 -22.48 -42.62 -18.02
C THR A 178 -21.75 -42.84 -16.70
N LEU A 179 -21.50 -41.75 -15.97
CA LEU A 179 -21.08 -41.76 -14.58
C LEU A 179 -22.27 -42.11 -13.69
N THR A 180 -22.04 -42.90 -12.65
CA THR A 180 -23.08 -43.35 -11.73
C THR A 180 -22.95 -42.70 -10.36
N GLY A 181 -24.05 -42.59 -9.61
CA GLY A 181 -24.08 -41.90 -8.31
C GLY A 181 -23.20 -42.51 -7.21
N SER A 182 -22.55 -43.66 -7.44
CA SER A 182 -21.47 -44.14 -6.55
C SER A 182 -20.16 -43.38 -6.75
N ASP A 183 -20.00 -42.67 -7.87
CA ASP A 183 -18.75 -42.06 -8.29
C ASP A 183 -18.57 -40.63 -7.77
N PHE A 184 -19.66 -39.96 -7.37
CA PHE A 184 -19.71 -38.56 -6.95
C PHE A 184 -20.73 -38.29 -5.83
N ASP A 185 -20.46 -37.28 -5.00
CA ASP A 185 -21.38 -36.79 -3.97
C ASP A 185 -22.33 -35.75 -4.58
N MET A 186 -23.60 -36.10 -4.65
CA MET A 186 -24.65 -35.26 -5.26
C MET A 186 -24.81 -33.89 -4.57
N SER A 187 -24.36 -33.74 -3.33
CA SER A 187 -24.42 -32.46 -2.60
C SER A 187 -23.30 -31.49 -2.97
N GLU A 188 -22.35 -31.94 -3.80
CA GLU A 188 -21.13 -31.20 -4.12
C GLU A 188 -21.10 -30.73 -5.57
N LEU A 189 -20.30 -29.69 -5.80
CA LEU A 189 -20.05 -29.14 -7.12
C LEU A 189 -18.89 -29.87 -7.79
N TYR A 190 -19.08 -30.29 -9.05
CA TYR A 190 -18.04 -30.96 -9.84
C TYR A 190 -17.71 -30.20 -11.12
N ASN A 191 -16.45 -30.32 -11.54
CA ASN A 191 -15.98 -29.88 -12.83
C ASN A 191 -15.66 -31.12 -13.68
N LEU A 192 -16.24 -31.19 -14.87
CA LEU A 192 -16.05 -32.28 -15.83
C LEU A 192 -15.32 -31.73 -17.06
N VAL A 193 -14.43 -32.54 -17.60
CA VAL A 193 -13.66 -32.20 -18.79
C VAL A 193 -13.57 -33.42 -19.69
N LEU A 194 -13.94 -33.26 -20.96
CA LEU A 194 -13.49 -34.17 -22.02
C LEU A 194 -12.19 -33.62 -22.58
N ALA A 195 -11.13 -34.43 -22.60
CA ALA A 195 -9.85 -34.01 -23.15
C ALA A 195 -9.15 -35.20 -23.83
N ILE A 196 -8.38 -34.90 -24.86
CA ILE A 196 -7.46 -35.87 -25.47
C ILE A 196 -6.12 -35.76 -24.76
N GLY A 197 -5.50 -36.89 -24.46
CA GLY A 197 -4.20 -36.91 -23.82
C GLY A 197 -3.47 -38.23 -23.98
N LYS A 198 -2.24 -38.25 -23.46
CA LYS A 198 -1.37 -39.42 -23.43
C LYS A 198 -0.81 -39.63 -22.04
N THR A 199 -0.64 -40.88 -21.68
CA THR A 199 0.03 -41.24 -20.43
C THR A 199 1.54 -41.19 -20.64
N ASP A 200 2.24 -40.47 -19.77
CA ASP A 200 3.70 -40.39 -19.79
C ASP A 200 4.37 -41.63 -19.15
N GLU A 201 5.69 -41.65 -19.13
CA GLU A 201 6.48 -42.76 -18.55
C GLU A 201 6.26 -42.95 -17.04
N ASN A 202 5.76 -41.93 -16.34
CA ASN A 202 5.49 -41.96 -14.90
C ASN A 202 4.05 -42.38 -14.58
N GLY A 203 3.20 -42.55 -15.61
CA GLY A 203 1.78 -42.85 -15.43
C GLY A 203 0.89 -41.61 -15.32
N ASP A 204 1.43 -40.40 -15.51
CA ASP A 204 0.68 -39.16 -15.47
C ASP A 204 0.06 -38.86 -16.84
N VAL A 205 -1.18 -38.36 -16.86
CA VAL A 205 -1.87 -38.00 -18.10
C VAL A 205 -1.51 -36.58 -18.50
N VAL A 206 -0.92 -36.43 -19.68
CA VAL A 206 -0.60 -35.15 -20.32
C VAL A 206 -1.68 -34.83 -21.35
N TYR A 207 -2.48 -33.81 -21.07
CA TYR A 207 -3.60 -33.38 -21.92
C TYR A 207 -3.14 -32.43 -23.04
N ASP A 208 -3.79 -32.55 -24.20
CA ASP A 208 -3.73 -31.53 -25.24
C ASP A 208 -4.62 -30.34 -24.86
N GLY A 209 -4.00 -29.16 -24.72
CA GLY A 209 -4.69 -27.96 -24.28
C GLY A 209 -5.74 -27.42 -25.25
N ASN A 210 -5.75 -27.87 -26.51
CA ASN A 210 -6.72 -27.43 -27.51
C ASN A 210 -7.94 -28.35 -27.61
N SER A 211 -7.90 -29.54 -27.00
CA SER A 211 -8.95 -30.55 -27.07
C SER A 211 -9.95 -30.49 -25.90
N ALA A 212 -9.84 -29.55 -24.96
CA ALA A 212 -10.57 -29.66 -23.70
C ALA A 212 -12.00 -29.06 -23.72
N SER A 213 -13.05 -29.88 -23.73
CA SER A 213 -14.42 -29.41 -23.46
C SER A 213 -14.71 -29.44 -21.97
N ILE A 214 -15.12 -28.30 -21.38
CA ILE A 214 -15.25 -28.11 -19.93
C ILE A 214 -16.71 -27.81 -19.56
N ALA A 215 -17.21 -28.46 -18.51
CA ALA A 215 -18.49 -28.14 -17.89
C ALA A 215 -18.39 -28.14 -16.35
N THR A 216 -18.95 -27.11 -15.72
CA THR A 216 -19.13 -27.04 -14.26
C THR A 216 -20.57 -27.41 -13.93
N LEU A 217 -20.82 -28.43 -13.12
CA LEU A 217 -22.17 -29.00 -13.00
C LEU A 217 -23.05 -28.33 -11.93
N THR A 218 -23.67 -27.24 -12.36
CA THR A 218 -24.86 -26.52 -11.87
C THR A 218 -26.13 -27.27 -11.47
N GLY A 219 -27.08 -27.21 -12.40
CA GLY A 219 -28.43 -27.76 -12.27
C GLY A 219 -28.49 -29.28 -12.36
N PHE A 220 -27.33 -29.93 -12.40
CA PHE A 220 -27.15 -31.34 -12.72
C PHE A 220 -26.64 -32.16 -11.53
N THR A 221 -26.57 -31.60 -10.33
CA THR A 221 -26.31 -32.39 -9.11
C THR A 221 -27.32 -32.08 -8.01
N GLY A 222 -28.10 -31.01 -8.17
CA GLY A 222 -28.90 -30.43 -7.09
C GLY A 222 -28.07 -29.65 -6.06
N ALA A 223 -26.74 -29.58 -6.24
CA ALA A 223 -25.85 -28.81 -5.40
C ALA A 223 -25.90 -27.31 -5.75
N GLY A 224 -26.01 -26.45 -4.73
CA GLY A 224 -25.82 -25.02 -4.92
C GLY A 224 -24.32 -24.66 -5.01
N CYS A 225 -23.95 -23.70 -5.85
CA CYS A 225 -22.57 -23.21 -5.95
C CYS A 225 -22.20 -22.14 -4.92
N SER A 226 -23.16 -21.67 -4.11
CA SER A 226 -23.00 -20.49 -3.27
C SER A 226 -21.83 -20.62 -2.30
N SER A 227 -21.67 -21.76 -1.64
CA SER A 227 -20.59 -22.00 -0.67
C SER A 227 -19.21 -21.86 -1.30
N GLN A 228 -18.97 -22.51 -2.45
CA GLN A 228 -17.72 -22.48 -3.19
C GLN A 228 -17.45 -21.08 -3.77
N CYS A 229 -18.48 -20.35 -4.19
CA CYS A 229 -18.36 -18.97 -4.67
C CYS A 229 -17.97 -17.99 -3.55
N TYR A 230 -18.59 -18.09 -2.37
CA TYR A 230 -18.21 -17.28 -1.21
C TYR A 230 -16.80 -17.61 -0.72
N THR A 231 -16.45 -18.90 -0.70
CA THR A 231 -15.11 -19.37 -0.32
C THR A 231 -14.07 -18.82 -1.28
N GLY A 232 -14.30 -18.90 -2.59
CA GLY A 232 -13.39 -18.38 -3.60
C GLY A 232 -13.22 -16.87 -3.52
N ALA A 233 -14.32 -16.12 -3.38
CA ALA A 233 -14.26 -14.67 -3.20
C ALA A 233 -13.50 -14.27 -1.92
N ALA A 234 -13.68 -15.01 -0.82
CA ALA A 234 -12.97 -14.77 0.44
C ALA A 234 -11.47 -15.03 0.34
N VAL A 235 -11.07 -16.13 -0.31
CA VAL A 235 -9.66 -16.45 -0.55
C VAL A 235 -8.99 -15.39 -1.41
N VAL A 236 -9.64 -14.96 -2.50
CA VAL A 236 -9.14 -13.85 -3.34
C VAL A 236 -8.96 -12.58 -2.53
N MET A 237 -9.96 -12.21 -1.71
CA MET A 237 -9.87 -11.01 -0.88
C MET A 237 -8.80 -11.12 0.21
N LEU A 238 -8.52 -12.31 0.75
CA LEU A 238 -7.40 -12.53 1.66
C LEU A 238 -6.07 -12.16 0.99
N TYR A 239 -5.82 -12.66 -0.23
CA TYR A 239 -4.59 -12.35 -0.96
C TYR A 239 -4.49 -10.85 -1.32
N VAL A 240 -5.58 -10.25 -1.80
CA VAL A 240 -5.63 -8.80 -2.09
C VAL A 240 -5.33 -7.98 -0.84
N LEU A 241 -5.93 -8.33 0.31
CA LEU A 241 -5.67 -7.64 1.58
C LEU A 241 -4.23 -7.83 2.03
N PHE A 242 -3.69 -9.04 1.93
CA PHE A 242 -2.29 -9.32 2.27
C PHE A 242 -1.34 -8.41 1.47
N ILE A 243 -1.49 -8.37 0.14
CA ILE A 243 -0.68 -7.51 -0.74
C ILE A 243 -0.91 -6.03 -0.40
N PHE A 244 -2.16 -5.60 -0.21
CA PHE A 244 -2.49 -4.23 0.16
C PHE A 244 -1.80 -3.80 1.47
N PHE A 245 -1.86 -4.64 2.50
CA PHE A 245 -1.24 -4.35 3.79
C PHE A 245 0.28 -4.37 3.71
N LEU A 246 0.87 -5.25 2.89
CA LEU A 246 2.30 -5.18 2.58
C LEU A 246 2.65 -3.82 1.95
N ILE A 247 1.93 -3.38 0.91
CA ILE A 247 2.15 -2.07 0.27
C ILE A 247 2.01 -0.94 1.29
N LEU A 248 0.99 -0.99 2.16
CA LEU A 248 0.75 0.02 3.19
C LEU A 248 1.88 0.06 4.23
N VAL A 249 2.34 -1.10 4.70
CA VAL A 249 3.44 -1.23 5.66
C VAL A 249 4.73 -0.72 5.05
N PHE A 250 5.14 -1.23 3.88
CA PHE A 250 6.36 -0.80 3.20
C PHE A 250 6.32 0.69 2.88
N SER A 251 5.20 1.21 2.38
CA SER A 251 5.04 2.65 2.13
C SER A 251 5.16 3.50 3.40
N THR A 252 4.75 2.96 4.54
CA THR A 252 4.85 3.64 5.83
C THR A 252 6.27 3.56 6.38
N LEU A 253 6.93 2.40 6.28
CA LEU A 253 8.32 2.19 6.69
C LEU A 253 9.29 3.02 5.84
N LEU A 254 9.13 3.04 4.52
CA LEU A 254 9.94 3.86 3.61
C LEU A 254 9.80 5.35 3.95
N ARG A 255 8.57 5.84 4.22
CA ARG A 255 8.38 7.23 4.66
C ARG A 255 9.04 7.51 6.02
N ARG A 256 8.94 6.59 6.97
CA ARG A 256 9.59 6.72 8.30
C ARG A 256 11.11 6.77 8.17
N THR A 257 11.71 5.89 7.38
CA THR A 257 13.17 5.86 7.19
C THR A 257 13.67 7.09 6.45
N ILE A 258 12.97 7.55 5.41
CA ILE A 258 13.32 8.78 4.68
C ILE A 258 13.21 9.99 5.61
N SER A 259 12.13 10.12 6.38
CA SER A 259 11.92 11.23 7.29
C SER A 259 12.96 11.24 8.42
N GLY A 260 13.30 10.07 8.97
CA GLY A 260 14.35 9.93 9.98
C GLY A 260 15.74 10.28 9.46
N LYS A 261 16.11 9.77 8.28
CA LYS A 261 17.37 10.12 7.61
C LYS A 261 17.44 11.61 7.30
N ARG A 262 16.33 12.19 6.83
CA ARG A 262 16.21 13.64 6.57
C ARG A 262 16.42 14.45 7.85
N LYS A 263 15.71 14.11 8.93
CA LYS A 263 15.87 14.80 10.22
C LYS A 263 17.31 14.71 10.74
N LYS A 264 17.98 13.57 10.57
CA LYS A 264 19.40 13.44 10.89
C LYS A 264 20.27 14.37 10.02
N MET A 265 20.03 14.43 8.71
CA MET A 265 20.76 15.35 7.82
C MET A 265 20.49 16.83 8.11
N GLU A 266 19.28 17.18 8.55
CA GLU A 266 18.94 18.53 9.03
C GLU A 266 19.71 18.88 10.31
N ASN A 267 19.78 17.96 11.28
CA ASN A 267 20.55 18.13 12.51
C ASN A 267 22.07 18.21 12.28
N ASP A 268 22.59 17.42 11.34
CA ASP A 268 24.02 17.42 10.97
C ASP A 268 24.39 18.65 10.11
N GLY A 269 23.45 19.56 9.83
CA GLY A 269 23.65 20.74 8.99
C GLY A 269 23.89 20.43 7.50
N ARG A 270 23.72 19.17 7.09
CA ARG A 270 23.90 18.70 5.71
C ARG A 270 22.72 19.04 4.81
N LEU A 271 21.54 19.27 5.39
CA LEU A 271 20.32 19.63 4.67
C LEU A 271 19.62 20.79 5.38
N TYR A 272 18.97 21.68 4.62
CA TYR A 272 18.17 22.75 5.19
C TYR A 272 16.82 22.24 5.75
N PRO A 273 16.24 22.92 6.75
CA PRO A 273 14.88 22.65 7.23
C PRO A 273 13.85 22.63 6.09
N GLN A 274 12.76 21.88 6.27
CA GLN A 274 11.69 21.81 5.26
C GLN A 274 11.13 23.20 4.94
N GLY A 275 11.00 23.52 3.65
CA GLY A 275 10.58 24.85 3.18
C GLY A 275 11.73 25.85 3.01
N TYR A 276 12.97 25.48 3.40
CA TYR A 276 14.16 26.30 3.18
C TYR A 276 15.11 25.64 2.16
N GLY A 277 15.90 26.43 1.44
CA GLY A 277 16.84 25.95 0.41
C GLY A 277 16.30 25.97 -1.04
N ARG A 278 15.01 26.26 -1.24
CA ARG A 278 14.44 26.64 -2.55
C ARG A 278 13.51 27.85 -2.39
N CYS A 279 13.45 28.70 -3.40
CA CYS A 279 12.60 29.89 -3.38
C CYS A 279 11.12 29.52 -3.65
N ASP A 280 10.20 29.95 -2.79
CA ASP A 280 8.76 29.65 -2.92
C ASP A 280 8.10 30.24 -4.18
N LYS A 281 8.64 31.35 -4.72
CA LYS A 281 8.10 31.96 -5.94
C LYS A 281 8.59 31.32 -7.23
N CYS A 282 9.83 30.81 -7.28
CA CYS A 282 10.45 30.40 -8.56
C CYS A 282 11.21 29.07 -8.52
N GLY A 283 11.26 28.40 -7.37
CA GLY A 283 11.88 27.08 -7.18
C GLY A 283 13.40 27.03 -7.26
N ALA A 284 14.07 28.17 -7.47
CA ALA A 284 15.53 28.27 -7.54
C ALA A 284 16.17 27.85 -6.21
N LEU A 285 17.32 27.18 -6.28
CA LEU A 285 18.11 26.82 -5.11
C LEU A 285 18.57 28.10 -4.39
N VAL A 286 18.42 28.11 -3.06
CA VAL A 286 18.81 29.21 -2.17
C VAL A 286 20.02 28.79 -1.37
N LEU A 287 21.08 29.60 -1.39
CA LEU A 287 22.32 29.35 -0.63
C LEU A 287 22.23 29.90 0.81
N PRO A 288 23.07 29.41 1.74
CA PRO A 288 23.02 29.87 3.13
C PRO A 288 23.42 31.34 3.23
N GLY A 289 22.65 32.12 4.01
CA GLY A 289 22.86 33.55 4.18
C GLY A 289 22.13 34.45 3.18
N GLU A 290 21.51 33.89 2.14
CA GLU A 290 20.73 34.67 1.18
C GLU A 290 19.40 35.14 1.79
N ILE A 291 19.18 36.46 1.73
CA ILE A 291 17.93 37.11 2.19
C ILE A 291 16.95 37.37 1.04
N LYS A 292 17.43 37.33 -0.20
CA LYS A 292 16.63 37.48 -1.43
C LYS A 292 17.07 36.43 -2.44
N CYS A 293 16.10 35.85 -3.16
CA CYS A 293 16.37 34.90 -4.23
C CYS A 293 17.12 35.59 -5.38
N ARG A 294 18.27 35.05 -5.80
CA ARG A 294 19.05 35.60 -6.93
C ARG A 294 18.29 35.59 -8.26
N LYS A 295 17.35 34.66 -8.45
CA LYS A 295 16.62 34.48 -9.72
C LYS A 295 15.41 35.40 -9.85
N CYS A 296 14.62 35.56 -8.80
CA CYS A 296 13.34 36.29 -8.87
C CYS A 296 13.20 37.44 -7.88
N GLY A 297 14.22 37.71 -7.05
CA GLY A 297 14.23 38.81 -6.08
C GLY A 297 13.30 38.62 -4.88
N ALA A 298 12.53 37.54 -4.80
CA ALA A 298 11.65 37.26 -3.68
C ALA A 298 12.43 37.19 -2.36
N TYR A 299 11.89 37.82 -1.31
CA TYR A 299 12.46 37.71 0.03
C TYR A 299 12.26 36.30 0.56
N ILE A 300 13.27 35.77 1.25
CA ILE A 300 13.30 34.39 1.71
C ILE A 300 13.04 34.42 3.21
N ASP A 301 11.96 33.78 3.65
CA ASP A 301 11.67 33.71 5.09
C ASP A 301 12.58 32.66 5.75
N ARG A 302 13.53 33.14 6.57
CA ARG A 302 14.43 32.28 7.33
C ARG A 302 13.76 31.88 8.65
N PRO A 303 13.79 30.58 9.01
CA PRO A 303 13.53 30.13 10.37
C PRO A 303 14.31 30.98 11.38
N GLU A 304 13.67 31.42 12.46
CA GLU A 304 14.27 32.31 13.47
C GLU A 304 15.58 31.77 14.03
N GLU A 305 15.67 30.45 14.20
CA GLU A 305 16.86 29.72 14.67
C GLU A 305 18.10 29.94 13.78
N MET A 306 17.91 30.24 12.49
CA MET A 306 19.00 30.55 11.56
C MET A 306 19.27 32.05 11.41
N ARG A 307 18.38 32.93 11.87
CA ARG A 307 18.64 34.37 11.79
C ARG A 307 19.80 34.68 12.75
N ARG A 308 20.82 35.41 12.28
CA ARG A 308 21.84 35.95 13.20
C ARG A 308 21.09 36.76 14.24
N LYS A 309 21.19 36.37 15.52
CA LYS A 309 20.81 37.25 16.62
C LYS A 309 21.62 38.52 16.43
N LYS A 310 20.95 39.66 16.30
CA LYS A 310 21.65 40.94 16.30
C LYS A 310 22.26 41.06 17.69
N ASP A 311 23.58 41.11 17.77
CA ASP A 311 24.27 41.48 19.00
C ASP A 311 23.74 42.85 19.46
N ASP A 312 23.61 43.05 20.77
CA ASP A 312 22.88 44.16 21.38
C ASP A 312 23.35 45.51 20.80
N PHE A 313 22.45 46.26 20.18
CA PHE A 313 22.67 47.65 19.78
C PHE A 313 22.07 48.56 20.84
N PHE A 314 22.76 49.65 21.19
CA PHE A 314 22.21 50.70 22.05
C PHE A 314 22.12 52.03 21.30
N GLN A 315 21.22 52.92 21.73
CA GLN A 315 21.14 54.26 21.15
C GLN A 315 22.12 55.19 21.84
N CYS A 316 22.96 55.85 21.06
CA CYS A 316 23.86 56.90 21.53
C CYS A 316 23.03 58.05 22.13
N SER A 317 23.19 58.29 23.42
CA SER A 317 22.50 59.38 24.14
C SER A 317 22.78 60.77 23.57
N ALA A 318 23.93 60.97 22.92
CA ALA A 318 24.34 62.27 22.37
C ALA A 318 23.71 62.60 21.01
N CYS A 319 23.35 61.60 20.18
CA CYS A 319 22.84 61.86 18.82
C CYS A 319 21.73 60.93 18.34
N GLY A 320 21.29 59.98 19.18
CA GLY A 320 20.24 59.01 18.88
C GLY A 320 20.62 57.93 17.86
N ALA A 321 21.90 57.81 17.46
CA ALA A 321 22.34 56.77 16.54
C ALA A 321 22.31 55.39 17.18
N GLU A 322 21.89 54.35 16.46
CA GLU A 322 22.11 52.96 16.88
C GLU A 322 23.59 52.61 16.77
N VAL A 323 24.16 52.12 17.87
CA VAL A 323 25.58 51.83 18.03
C VAL A 323 25.74 50.38 18.49
N PRO A 324 26.69 49.60 17.92
CA PRO A 324 26.99 48.24 18.39
C PRO A 324 27.38 48.22 19.86
N GLY A 325 26.94 47.22 20.62
CA GLY A 325 27.17 47.10 22.07
C GLY A 325 28.63 47.07 22.52
N ASP A 326 29.56 46.76 21.62
CA ASP A 326 31.01 46.71 21.85
C ASP A 326 31.74 48.00 21.41
N ALA A 327 31.04 48.98 20.83
CA ALA A 327 31.68 50.19 20.32
C ALA A 327 31.99 51.18 21.45
N GLN A 328 33.26 51.57 21.59
CA GLN A 328 33.70 52.59 22.57
C GLN A 328 33.49 54.03 22.11
N VAL A 329 33.19 54.24 20.83
CA VAL A 329 32.94 55.56 20.25
C VAL A 329 31.78 55.48 19.26
N CYS A 330 30.87 56.45 19.33
CA CYS A 330 29.78 56.55 18.38
C CYS A 330 30.32 56.83 16.98
N PRO A 331 30.07 55.96 15.98
CA PRO A 331 30.56 56.18 14.63
C PRO A 331 29.88 57.37 13.91
N LYS A 332 28.75 57.87 14.44
CA LYS A 332 27.99 58.98 13.84
C LYS A 332 28.38 60.35 14.37
N CYS A 333 28.57 60.50 15.69
CA CYS A 333 28.84 61.80 16.31
C CYS A 333 30.18 61.88 17.04
N GLY A 334 30.94 60.79 17.13
CA GLY A 334 32.23 60.76 17.81
C GLY A 334 32.15 60.80 19.34
N ALA A 335 30.95 60.73 19.93
CA ALA A 335 30.80 60.63 21.38
C ALA A 335 31.49 59.36 21.90
N LYS A 336 32.44 59.52 22.81
CA LYS A 336 33.09 58.39 23.50
C LYS A 336 32.18 57.91 24.61
N PHE A 337 32.05 56.59 24.73
CA PHE A 337 31.32 55.97 25.82
C PHE A 337 32.34 55.64 26.91
N ASP A 338 32.65 56.63 27.75
CA ASP A 338 33.56 56.46 28.89
C ASP A 338 32.84 55.66 29.98
N GLY A 339 33.06 54.35 30.00
CA GLY A 339 32.43 53.45 30.95
C GLY A 339 33.14 52.11 31.03
N VAL A 340 34.42 52.11 31.43
CA VAL A 340 35.02 50.89 31.96
C VAL A 340 34.71 50.84 33.45
N GLU A 341 33.53 50.33 33.79
CA GLU A 341 33.32 49.75 35.10
C GLU A 341 34.16 48.46 35.12
N ASN A 342 35.28 48.47 35.85
CA ASN A 342 36.09 47.26 36.03
C ASN A 342 35.36 46.32 37.01
N VAL A 343 34.38 45.59 36.49
CA VAL A 343 33.65 44.56 37.23
C VAL A 343 34.60 43.39 37.50
N VAL A 344 35.01 43.23 38.75
CA VAL A 344 35.78 42.05 39.18
C VAL A 344 34.79 41.04 39.75
N SER A 345 34.58 39.94 39.02
CA SER A 345 33.79 38.80 39.48
C SER A 345 34.68 37.82 40.27
N HIS A 346 34.34 37.58 41.54
CA HIS A 346 34.99 36.55 42.34
C HIS A 346 34.42 35.14 42.04
N ILE A 347 35.19 34.08 42.27
CA ILE A 347 34.77 32.67 42.01
C ILE A 347 33.57 32.25 42.88
N ASP A 348 33.38 32.93 44.01
CA ASP A 348 32.27 32.82 44.96
C ASP A 348 31.08 33.74 44.63
N GLY A 349 31.09 34.40 43.46
CA GLY A 349 29.94 35.09 42.89
C GLY A 349 29.66 36.49 43.45
N LYS A 350 30.54 37.05 44.27
CA LYS A 350 30.47 38.46 44.67
C LYS A 350 31.14 39.37 43.62
N VAL A 351 30.61 40.58 43.52
CA VAL A 351 31.07 41.65 42.62
C VAL A 351 31.37 42.87 43.46
N ASP A 352 32.63 43.28 43.48
CA ASP A 352 33.06 44.51 44.17
C ASP A 352 33.51 45.55 43.14
N VAL A 353 33.10 46.80 43.37
CA VAL A 353 33.40 47.96 42.51
C VAL A 353 34.41 48.83 43.24
N SER A 354 35.57 49.12 42.61
CA SER A 354 36.56 50.06 43.15
C SER A 354 37.03 51.05 42.08
N GLU A 355 37.05 52.33 42.43
CA GLU A 355 37.41 53.42 41.51
C GLU A 355 38.94 53.68 41.40
N GLU A 356 39.75 53.03 42.23
CA GLU A 356 41.21 53.23 42.27
C GLU A 356 41.99 52.00 41.77
N SER A 357 43.04 52.22 40.99
CA SER A 357 43.98 51.18 40.50
C SER A 357 45.43 51.55 40.82
N TYR A 358 46.29 50.53 40.97
CA TYR A 358 47.73 50.68 41.24
C TYR A 358 48.56 49.74 40.34
N PRO A 359 49.83 50.07 40.03
CA PRO A 359 50.65 49.24 39.15
C PRO A 359 51.16 47.98 39.87
N CYS A 360 51.06 46.83 39.23
CA CYS A 360 51.56 45.56 39.73
C CYS A 360 53.10 45.63 39.89
N PRO A 361 53.68 45.43 41.10
CA PRO A 361 55.11 45.50 41.33
C PRO A 361 55.96 44.47 40.56
N LYS A 362 55.38 43.45 39.92
CA LYS A 362 56.13 42.47 39.11
C LYS A 362 56.13 42.78 37.61
N CYS A 363 55.03 43.29 37.06
CA CYS A 363 54.90 43.45 35.61
C CYS A 363 54.44 44.84 35.16
N GLY A 364 54.21 45.76 36.10
CA GLY A 364 53.79 47.13 35.83
C GLY A 364 52.33 47.31 35.41
N GLU A 365 51.57 46.23 35.23
CA GLU A 365 50.16 46.30 34.80
C GLU A 365 49.27 46.96 35.86
N MET A 366 48.41 47.89 35.46
CA MET A 366 47.47 48.56 36.37
C MET A 366 46.41 47.57 36.84
N VAL A 367 46.32 47.34 38.15
CA VAL A 367 45.36 46.44 38.79
C VAL A 367 44.44 47.21 39.74
N PRO A 368 43.16 46.84 39.86
CA PRO A 368 42.27 47.45 40.85
C PRO A 368 42.81 47.31 42.26
N LYS A 369 42.54 48.30 43.14
CA LYS A 369 43.03 48.32 44.52
C LYS A 369 42.66 47.08 45.33
N ASN A 370 41.51 46.48 45.02
CA ASN A 370 40.98 45.31 45.71
C ASN A 370 41.35 43.98 45.03
N ALA A 371 42.21 43.99 44.01
CA ALA A 371 42.62 42.76 43.33
C ALA A 371 43.52 41.90 44.23
N VAL A 372 43.19 40.62 44.37
CA VAL A 372 43.98 39.64 45.15
C VAL A 372 45.14 39.08 44.33
N PHE A 373 45.08 39.17 43.00
CA PHE A 373 46.16 38.76 42.10
C PHE A 373 46.14 39.53 40.78
N CYS A 374 47.30 39.62 40.13
CA CYS A 374 47.46 40.27 38.84
C CYS A 374 46.92 39.38 37.71
N PRO A 375 45.97 39.86 36.88
CA PRO A 375 45.40 39.06 35.79
C PRO A 375 46.38 38.79 34.66
N LYS A 376 47.42 39.63 34.51
CA LYS A 376 48.42 39.48 33.43
C LYS A 376 49.56 38.52 33.78
N CYS A 377 50.01 38.51 35.03
CA CYS A 377 51.19 37.73 35.43
C CYS A 377 50.96 36.72 36.56
N GLY A 378 49.74 36.67 37.12
CA GLY A 378 49.35 35.73 38.17
C GLY A 378 49.94 36.00 39.56
N LYS A 379 50.69 37.10 39.76
CA LYS A 379 51.24 37.44 41.09
C LYS A 379 50.12 37.82 42.05
N LYS A 380 50.04 37.15 43.20
CA LYS A 380 49.17 37.53 44.32
C LYS A 380 49.71 38.77 45.03
N PHE A 381 48.81 39.63 45.52
CA PHE A 381 49.14 40.87 46.23
C PHE A 381 49.01 40.72 47.74
#